data_AF-A0A922CX95-F1
#
_entry.id   AF-A0A922CX95-F1
#
_cell.length_a   1.000
_cell.length_b   1.000
_cell.length_c   1.000
_cell.angle_alpha   90.00
_cell.angle_beta   90.00
_cell.angle_gamma   90.00
#
_symmetry.space_group_name_H-M   'P 1'
#
loop_
_entity.id
_entity.type
_entity.pdbx_description
1 polymer ?
#
loop_
_entity_poly.entity_id
_entity_poly.type
_entity_poly.pdbx_seq_one_letter_code
_entity_poly.pdbx_strand_id
1 'polypeptide(L)' 'MTMKRYDGRNKPNPRDGTPAVKDPEYKCLIRAQSRSKKISTVIEQRDVEQFSTAYSNLLKTSINGLKRLKKQKKKAMATQ' A
#
# COMPACT_ATOMS: atom_id res chain seq x y z
N MET A 1 7.26 -3.48 1.43
CA MET A 1 5.99 -3.55 0.67
C MET A 1 6.03 -2.46 -0.39
N THR A 2 5.51 -2.70 -1.60
CA THR A 2 5.37 -1.66 -2.64
C THR A 2 3.96 -1.66 -3.21
N MET A 3 3.38 -0.49 -3.44
CA MET A 3 2.09 -0.32 -4.11
C MET A 3 2.29 0.60 -5.32
N LYS A 4 1.83 0.19 -6.51
CA LYS A 4 1.96 0.97 -7.75
C LYS A 4 0.66 0.87 -8.55
N ARG A 5 0.30 1.96 -9.24
CA ARG A 5 -0.75 1.91 -10.27
C ARG A 5 -0.42 0.82 -11.29
N TYR A 6 -1.42 0.01 -11.59
CA TYR A 6 -1.31 -1.10 -12.53
C TYR A 6 -2.27 -0.89 -13.69
N ASP A 7 -1.71 -0.86 -14.89
CA ASP A 7 -2.44 -0.55 -16.11
C ASP A 7 -2.95 -1.82 -16.83
N GLY A 8 -2.98 -2.98 -16.16
CA GLY A 8 -3.44 -4.24 -16.74
C GLY A 8 -2.43 -4.92 -17.69
N ARG A 9 -1.20 -4.40 -17.80
CA ARG A 9 -0.20 -4.86 -18.78
C ARG A 9 0.47 -6.15 -18.35
N ASN A 10 0.29 -7.21 -19.15
CA ASN A 10 1.04 -8.47 -19.03
C ASN A 10 2.23 -8.57 -20.00
N LYS A 11 2.40 -7.59 -20.89
CA LYS A 11 3.50 -7.53 -21.87
C LYS A 11 4.17 -6.15 -21.85
N PRO A 12 5.44 -6.05 -22.26
CA PRO A 12 6.12 -4.77 -22.43
C PRO A 12 5.40 -3.86 -23.44
N ASN A 13 5.66 -2.55 -23.36
CA ASN A 13 5.14 -1.61 -24.35
C ASN A 13 5.80 -1.86 -25.73
N PRO A 14 5.02 -1.88 -26.82
CA PRO A 14 5.56 -1.88 -28.18
C PRO A 14 6.52 -0.71 -28.41
N ARG A 15 7.54 -0.93 -29.26
CA ARG A 15 8.50 0.13 -29.65
C ARG A 15 7.85 1.22 -30.52
N ASP A 16 6.72 0.90 -31.14
CA ASP A 16 6.00 1.74 -32.09
C ASP A 16 5.15 2.84 -31.41
N GLY A 17 5.33 3.06 -30.10
CA GLY A 17 4.65 4.12 -29.34
C GLY A 17 3.16 3.87 -29.09
N THR A 18 2.61 2.76 -29.58
CA THR A 18 1.22 2.38 -29.33
C THR A 18 1.05 1.92 -27.87
N PRO A 19 0.10 2.49 -27.11
CA PRO A 19 -0.13 2.07 -25.74
C PRO A 19 -0.62 0.61 -25.73
N ALA A 20 0.04 -0.23 -24.91
CA ALA A 20 -0.25 -1.66 -24.82
C ALA A 20 -1.66 -1.98 -24.31
N VAL A 21 -2.30 -1.03 -23.60
CA VAL A 21 -3.68 -1.14 -23.11
C VAL A 21 -4.38 0.17 -23.48
N LYS A 22 -5.45 0.05 -24.27
CA LYS A 22 -6.38 1.14 -24.57
C LYS A 22 -7.32 1.25 -23.36
N ASP A 23 -7.34 2.40 -22.71
CA ASP A 23 -8.15 2.72 -21.52
C ASP A 23 -7.87 1.82 -20.29
N PRO A 24 -6.76 2.06 -19.57
CA PRO A 24 -6.44 1.27 -18.39
C PRO A 24 -7.40 1.58 -17.24
N GLU A 25 -8.18 0.58 -16.85
CA GLU A 25 -8.99 0.61 -15.63
C GLU A 25 -8.11 0.85 -14.39
N TYR A 26 -8.63 1.59 -13.40
CA TYR A 26 -7.89 1.90 -12.19
C TYR A 26 -7.68 0.66 -11.33
N LYS A 27 -6.47 0.10 -11.41
CA LYS A 27 -6.03 -1.03 -10.57
C LYS A 27 -4.74 -0.68 -9.83
N CYS A 28 -4.54 -1.29 -8.67
CA CYS A 28 -3.31 -1.15 -7.88
C CYS A 28 -2.62 -2.50 -7.76
N LEU A 29 -1.33 -2.56 -8.10
CA LEU A 29 -0.49 -3.73 -7.89
C LEU A 29 0.29 -3.58 -6.58
N ILE A 30 0.08 -4.53 -5.68
CA ILE A 30 0.75 -4.61 -4.40
C ILE A 30 1.73 -5.77 -4.43
N ARG A 31 2.95 -5.53 -3.96
CA ARG A 31 4.00 -6.54 -3.87
C ARG A 31 4.63 -6.53 -2.49
N ALA A 32 4.80 -7.73 -1.94
CA ALA A 32 5.56 -7.96 -0.73
C ALA A 32 6.71 -8.91 -1.03
N GLN A 33 7.85 -8.69 -0.38
CA GLN A 33 8.97 -9.62 -0.43
C GLN A 33 9.52 -9.80 0.97
N SER A 34 9.85 -11.04 1.31
CA SER A 34 10.61 -11.39 2.49
C SER A 34 11.66 -12.42 2.09
N ARG A 35 12.93 -12.00 2.13
CA ARG A 35 14.07 -12.81 1.67
C ARG A 35 13.81 -13.34 0.24
N SER A 36 13.65 -14.65 0.08
CA SER A 36 13.41 -15.32 -1.20
C SER A 36 11.93 -15.39 -1.59
N LYS A 37 10.99 -15.20 -0.65
CA LYS A 37 9.55 -15.33 -0.91
C LYS A 37 8.99 -14.00 -1.41
N LYS A 38 8.32 -14.04 -2.57
CA LYS A 38 7.67 -12.89 -3.21
C LYS A 38 6.20 -13.21 -3.41
N ILE A 39 5.34 -12.26 -3.04
CA ILE A 39 3.89 -12.32 -3.29
C ILE A 39 3.46 -11.03 -3.98
N SER A 40 2.49 -11.13 -4.87
CA SER A 40 1.90 -10.00 -5.56
C SER A 40 0.41 -10.19 -5.76
N THR A 41 -0.36 -9.11 -5.62
CA THR A 41 -1.80 -9.10 -5.88
C THR A 41 -2.21 -7.81 -6.59
N VAL A 42 -3.25 -7.89 -7.41
CA VAL A 42 -3.87 -6.76 -8.09
C VAL A 42 -5.20 -6.47 -7.40
N ILE A 43 -5.43 -5.21 -7.08
CA ILE A 43 -6.67 -4.74 -6.47
C ILE A 43 -7.41 -3.87 -7.47
N GLU A 44 -8.66 -4.21 -7.69
CA GLU A 44 -9.61 -3.42 -8.47
C GLU A 44 -10.30 -2.40 -7.57
N GLN A 45 -10.89 -1.36 -8.17
CA GLN A 45 -11.55 -0.29 -7.43
C GLN A 45 -12.64 -0.79 -6.46
N ARG A 46 -13.33 -1.89 -6.80
CA ARG A 46 -14.43 -2.46 -6.02
C ARG A 46 -13.99 -2.98 -4.65
N ASP A 47 -12.78 -3.55 -4.58
CA ASP A 47 -12.29 -4.24 -3.37
C ASP A 47 -11.37 -3.36 -2.52
N VAL A 48 -11.19 -2.08 -2.90
CA VAL A 48 -10.26 -1.15 -2.22
C VAL A 48 -10.62 -0.97 -0.75
N GLU A 49 -11.91 -0.86 -0.42
CA GLU A 49 -12.35 -0.61 0.95
C GLU A 49 -12.10 -1.81 1.87
N GLN A 50 -12.45 -3.01 1.39
CA GLN A 50 -12.20 -4.26 2.11
C GLN A 50 -10.71 -4.50 2.30
N PHE A 51 -9.92 -4.31 1.22
CA PHE A 51 -8.48 -4.46 1.28
C PHE A 51 -7.85 -3.45 2.25
N SER A 52 -8.24 -2.17 2.17
CA SER A 52 -7.69 -1.11 3.03
C SER A 52 -7.89 -1.42 4.51
N THR A 53 -9.08 -1.86 4.89
CA THR A 53 -9.41 -2.22 6.28
C THR A 53 -8.60 -3.42 6.75
N ALA A 54 -8.61 -4.53 6.00
CA ALA A 54 -7.86 -5.74 6.35
C ALA A 54 -6.35 -5.48 6.41
N TYR A 55 -5.83 -4.72 5.45
CA TYR A 55 -4.42 -4.36 5.35
C TYR A 55 -3.98 -3.46 6.50
N SER A 56 -4.77 -2.45 6.86
CA SER A 56 -4.50 -1.57 8.00
C SER A 56 -4.42 -2.35 9.31
N ASN A 57 -5.35 -3.27 9.53
CA ASN A 57 -5.35 -4.13 10.71
C ASN A 57 -4.13 -5.05 10.75
N LEU A 58 -3.78 -5.67 9.62
CA LEU A 58 -2.57 -6.48 9.50
C LEU A 58 -1.31 -5.70 9.86
N LEU A 59 -1.14 -4.48 9.34
CA LEU A 59 0.02 -3.64 9.61
C LEU A 59 0.11 -3.23 11.07
N LYS A 60 -1.00 -2.81 11.69
CA LYS A 60 -1.03 -2.42 13.10
C LYS A 60 -0.62 -3.58 14.02
N THR A 61 -1.07 -4.79 13.72
CA THR A 61 -0.70 -5.99 14.49
C THR A 61 0.75 -6.41 14.24
N SER A 62 1.23 -6.29 13.01
CA SER A 62 2.55 -6.80 12.60
C SER A 62 3.71 -5.84 12.93
N ILE A 63 3.48 -4.52 12.95
CA ILE A 63 4.52 -3.49 13.17
C ILE A 63 4.43 -2.95 14.60
N ASN A 64 4.60 -3.83 15.59
CA ASN A 64 4.49 -3.50 17.01
C ASN A 64 5.84 -3.21 17.71
N GLY A 65 6.96 -3.49 17.05
CA GLY A 65 8.32 -3.36 17.62
C GLY A 65 8.90 -1.94 17.64
N LEU A 66 8.08 -0.90 17.41
CA LEU A 66 8.53 0.50 17.40
C LEU A 66 8.56 1.08 18.82
N LYS A 67 9.53 1.95 19.09
CA LYS A 67 9.63 2.65 20.38
C LYS A 67 8.37 3.50 20.60
N ARG A 68 7.69 3.28 21.73
CA ARG A 68 6.52 4.10 22.10
C ARG A 68 6.97 5.55 22.26
N LEU A 69 6.28 6.46 21.56
CA LEU A 69 6.51 7.88 21.73
C LEU A 69 6.20 8.24 23.19
N LYS A 70 7.18 8.76 23.93
CA LYS A 70 6.91 9.32 25.27
C LYS A 70 5.99 10.52 25.08
N LYS A 71 4.73 10.42 25.52
CA LYS A 71 3.86 11.59 25.59
C LYS A 71 4.58 12.63 26.45
N GLN A 72 4.89 13.80 25.88
CA GLN A 72 5.33 14.93 26.68
C GLN A 72 4.24 15.22 27.70
N LYS A 73 4.56 15.11 29.00
CA LYS A 73 3.67 15.60 30.05
C LYS A 73 3.53 17.11 29.82
N LYS A 74 2.37 17.56 29.36
CA LYS A 74 2.03 18.98 29.43
C LYS A 74 2.11 19.35 30.91
N LYS A 75 3.11 20.16 31.30
CA LYS A 75 3.11 20.79 32.62
C LYS A 75 1.86 21.67 32.63
N ALA A 76 0.87 21.32 33.45
CA ALA A 76 -0.23 22.23 33.72
C ALA A 76 0.41 23.50 34.31
N MET A 77 0.31 24.62 33.59
CA MET A 77 0.59 25.91 34.22
C MET A 77 -0.56 26.12 35.20
N ALA A 78 -0.22 26.21 36.49
CA ALA A 78 -1.15 26.69 37.48
C ALA A 78 -1.47 28.15 37.15
N THR A 79 -2.73 28.44 36.85
CA THR A 79 -3.29 29.78 36.86
C THR A 79 -3.13 30.35 38.26
N GLN A 80 -2.43 31.48 38.37
CA GLN A 80 -2.47 32.38 39.52
C GLN A 80 -3.62 33.37 39.34
#